data_AF-A0A2W6YQ31-F1
#
_entry.id   AF-A0A2W6YQ31-F1
#
_cell.length_a   1.000
_cell.length_b   1.000
_cell.length_c   1.000
_cell.angle_alpha   90.00
_cell.angle_beta   90.00
_cell.angle_gamma   90.00
#
_symmetry.space_group_name_H-M   'P 1'
#
loop_
_entity.id
_entity.type
_entity.pdbx_description
1 polymer ?
#
loop_
_entity_poly.entity_id
_entity_poly.type
_entity_poly.pdbx_seq_one_letter_code
_entity_poly.pdbx_strand_id
1 'polypeptide(L)'
;MSRELIIAPAWIGRSGLWLPGPKGRREVDAEDVGLSEELADRLEAWMDMFDAIYDEDEPTASAFADAVQEMAWLAEGEAIAVAMVEDLGAGWTVTRDFTGWRQTA
;
A
#
# COMPACT_ATOMS: atom_id res chain seq x y z
N MET A 1 0.82 6.18 22.78
CA MET A 1 1.05 6.71 21.43
C MET A 1 0.96 5.52 20.49
N SER A 2 0.06 5.54 19.51
CA SER A 2 0.02 4.51 18.47
C SER A 2 1.10 4.78 17.44
N ARG A 3 1.68 3.72 16.86
CA ARG A 3 2.56 3.80 15.69
C ARG A 3 1.70 3.91 14.44
N GLU A 4 2.13 4.72 13.48
CA GLU A 4 1.41 4.89 12.23
C GLU A 4 2.10 4.09 11.12
N LEU A 5 1.31 3.41 10.31
CA LEU A 5 1.73 2.65 9.14
C LEU A 5 0.84 3.03 7.97
N ILE A 6 1.43 3.38 6.84
CA ILE A 6 0.68 3.77 5.65
C ILE A 6 0.87 2.71 4.57
N ILE A 7 -0.24 2.26 3.98
CA ILE A 7 -0.23 1.44 2.77
C ILE A 7 -0.46 2.37 1.60
N ALA A 8 0.54 2.49 0.72
CA ALA A 8 0.45 3.32 -0.47
C ALA A 8 1.04 2.57 -1.66
N PRO A 9 0.29 2.46 -2.77
CA PRO A 9 0.74 1.80 -3.98
C PRO A 9 1.71 2.65 -4.80
N ALA A 10 1.76 3.97 -4.61
CA ALA A 10 2.76 4.78 -5.26
C ALA A 10 3.15 5.96 -4.39
N TRP A 11 4.39 5.94 -3.90
CA TRP A 11 5.12 7.13 -3.48
C TRP A 11 6.56 7.02 -3.94
N ILE A 12 7.07 8.08 -4.57
CA ILE A 12 8.44 8.12 -5.11
C ILE A 12 8.67 6.95 -6.10
N GLY A 13 7.66 6.63 -6.92
CA GLY A 13 7.72 5.55 -7.90
C GLY A 13 7.69 4.13 -7.31
N ARG A 14 7.29 3.96 -6.04
CA ARG A 14 7.27 2.64 -5.37
C ARG A 14 5.93 2.34 -4.70
N SER A 15 5.47 1.11 -4.86
CA SER A 15 4.42 0.51 -4.04
C SER A 15 5.04 -0.03 -2.75
N GLY A 16 4.40 0.18 -1.60
CA GLY A 16 5.03 -0.18 -0.35
C GLY A 16 4.23 0.10 0.93
N LEU A 17 4.83 -0.34 2.04
CA LEU A 17 4.47 0.13 3.39
C LEU A 17 5.39 1.27 3.79
N TRP A 18 4.81 2.25 4.50
CA TRP A 18 5.53 3.47 4.84
C TRP A 18 5.32 3.85 6.29
N LEU A 19 6.41 4.16 6.98
CA LEU A 19 6.38 4.79 8.30
C LEU A 19 6.58 6.31 8.17
N PRO A 20 5.72 7.14 8.78
CA PRO A 20 5.98 8.56 8.88
C PRO A 20 7.13 8.85 9.84
N GLY A 21 8.00 9.79 9.46
CA GLY A 21 9.16 10.19 10.26
C GLY A 21 9.50 11.67 10.09
N PRO A 22 10.45 12.19 10.90
CA PRO A 22 10.81 13.60 10.92
C PRO A 22 11.44 14.12 9.62
N LYS A 23 11.91 13.21 8.75
CA LYS A 23 12.49 13.54 7.44
C LYS A 23 11.57 13.18 6.27
N GLY A 24 10.28 12.94 6.53
CA GLY A 24 9.35 12.37 5.57
C GLY A 24 9.08 10.89 5.86
N ARG A 25 8.67 10.17 4.83
CA ARG A 25 8.22 8.77 4.97
C ARG A 25 9.36 7.83 4.61
N ARG A 26 9.45 6.70 5.32
CA ARG A 26 10.44 5.65 5.06
C ARG A 26 9.69 4.38 4.66
N GLU A 27 10.10 3.78 3.56
CA GLU A 27 9.68 2.45 3.14
C GLU A 27 10.13 1.38 4.15
N VAL A 28 9.26 0.42 4.44
CA VAL A 28 9.53 -0.68 5.35
C VAL A 28 8.96 -1.97 4.79
N ASP A 29 9.60 -3.09 5.13
CA ASP A 29 9.11 -4.41 4.78
C ASP A 29 8.04 -4.87 5.79
N ALA A 30 7.22 -5.84 5.40
CA ALA A 30 6.19 -6.40 6.27
C ALA A 30 6.78 -7.06 7.53
N GLU A 31 7.93 -7.73 7.41
CA GLU A 31 8.67 -8.32 8.52
C GLU A 31 9.20 -7.28 9.52
N ASP A 32 9.62 -6.11 9.01
CA ASP A 32 10.19 -5.00 9.77
C ASP A 32 9.18 -4.42 10.79
N VAL A 33 7.89 -4.48 10.44
CA VAL A 33 6.78 -4.01 11.28
C VAL A 33 6.11 -5.14 12.07
N GLY A 34 6.52 -6.39 11.84
CA GLY A 34 6.04 -7.58 12.54
C GLY A 34 4.71 -8.13 12.02
N LEU A 35 4.43 -7.96 10.73
CA LEU A 35 3.31 -8.66 10.07
C LEU A 35 3.64 -10.14 9.88
N SER A 36 2.62 -10.97 9.88
CA SER A 36 2.68 -12.38 9.54
C SER A 36 3.14 -12.61 8.09
N GLU A 37 3.82 -13.74 7.85
CA GLU A 37 4.27 -14.14 6.51
C GLU A 37 3.09 -14.21 5.51
N GLU A 38 1.94 -14.76 5.93
CA GLU A 38 0.75 -14.83 5.09
C GLU A 38 0.27 -13.45 4.62
N LEU A 39 0.33 -12.46 5.51
CA LEU A 39 -0.08 -11.09 5.19
C LEU A 39 0.98 -10.34 4.39
N ALA A 40 2.27 -10.66 4.60
CA ALA A 40 3.37 -10.17 3.78
C ALA A 40 3.22 -10.66 2.32
N ASP A 41 3.02 -11.96 2.10
CA ASP A 41 2.84 -12.55 0.77
C ASP A 41 1.61 -11.95 0.06
N ARG A 42 0.52 -11.77 0.81
CA ARG A 42 -0.72 -11.17 0.28
C ARG A 42 -0.53 -9.72 -0.13
N LEU A 43 0.24 -8.96 0.66
CA LEU A 43 0.60 -7.58 0.36
C LEU A 43 1.50 -7.49 -0.87
N GLU A 44 2.52 -8.35 -0.97
CA GLU A 44 3.42 -8.42 -2.12
C GLU A 44 2.63 -8.70 -3.41
N ALA A 45 1.74 -9.70 -3.40
CA ALA A 45 0.88 -9.98 -4.55
C ALA A 45 -0.04 -8.80 -4.93
N TRP A 46 -0.53 -8.05 -3.92
CA TRP A 46 -1.32 -6.85 -4.15
C TRP A 46 -0.50 -5.70 -4.76
N MET A 47 0.77 -5.56 -4.37
CA MET A 47 1.71 -4.60 -4.92
C MET A 47 2.12 -4.95 -6.35
N ASP A 48 2.42 -6.22 -6.63
CA ASP A 48 2.76 -6.74 -7.96
C ASP A 48 1.66 -6.43 -8.99
N MET A 49 0.39 -6.55 -8.58
CA MET A 49 -0.74 -6.19 -9.46
C MET A 49 -0.75 -4.71 -9.83
N PHE A 50 -0.30 -3.84 -8.93
CA PHE A 50 -0.18 -2.42 -9.23
C PHE A 50 1.05 -2.11 -10.06
N ASP A 51 2.21 -2.65 -9.69
CA ASP A 51 3.48 -2.44 -10.40
C ASP A 51 3.38 -2.90 -11.86
N ALA A 52 2.58 -3.93 -12.15
CA ALA A 52 2.31 -4.38 -13.52
C ALA A 52 1.60 -3.35 -14.41
N ILE A 53 0.86 -2.40 -13.82
CA ILE A 53 0.13 -1.35 -14.56
C ILE A 53 0.75 0.04 -14.41
N TYR A 54 1.69 0.21 -13.49
CA TYR A 54 2.25 1.50 -13.15
C TYR A 54 3.31 1.92 -14.15
N ASP A 55 3.15 3.13 -14.68
CA ASP A 55 4.11 3.81 -15.52
C ASP A 55 4.71 4.97 -14.74
N GLU A 56 6.00 4.88 -14.41
CA GLU A 56 6.71 5.91 -13.65
C GLU A 56 6.86 7.22 -14.46
N ASP A 57 6.94 7.12 -15.79
CA ASP A 57 7.06 8.26 -16.68
C ASP A 57 5.69 8.94 -16.92
N GLU A 58 4.60 8.16 -16.93
CA GLU A 58 3.22 8.64 -17.04
C GLU A 58 2.27 8.11 -15.94
N PRO A 59 2.45 8.51 -14.66
CA PRO A 59 1.65 7.99 -13.53
C PRO A 59 0.14 8.20 -13.65
N THR A 60 -0.29 9.28 -14.31
CA THR A 60 -1.71 9.59 -14.51
C THR A 60 -2.34 8.80 -15.64
N ALA A 61 -1.53 8.23 -16.55
CA ALA A 61 -1.97 7.33 -17.60
C ALA A 61 -2.03 5.87 -17.12
N SER A 62 -1.41 5.55 -15.98
CA SER A 62 -1.47 4.23 -15.36
C SER A 62 -2.91 3.83 -15.03
N ALA A 63 -3.36 2.71 -15.58
CA ALA A 63 -4.72 2.25 -15.44
C ALA A 63 -4.81 0.71 -15.46
N PHE A 64 -5.73 0.18 -14.66
CA PHE A 64 -6.14 -1.22 -14.79
C PHE A 64 -6.84 -1.44 -16.12
N ALA A 65 -6.86 -2.70 -16.60
CA ALA A 65 -7.46 -3.01 -17.90
C ALA A 65 -8.96 -2.69 -17.94
N ASP A 66 -9.65 -2.83 -16.80
CA ASP A 66 -11.05 -2.43 -16.65
C ASP A 66 -11.39 -2.03 -15.19
N ALA A 67 -12.59 -1.47 -15.02
CA ALA A 67 -13.10 -1.04 -13.74
C ALA A 67 -13.34 -2.19 -12.74
N VAL A 68 -13.56 -3.43 -13.22
CA VAL A 68 -13.77 -4.59 -12.35
C VAL A 68 -12.46 -4.98 -11.68
N GLN A 69 -11.36 -5.01 -12.44
CA GLN A 69 -10.03 -5.25 -11.91
C GLN A 69 -9.62 -4.18 -10.90
N GLU A 70 -9.86 -2.91 -11.23
CA GLU A 70 -9.57 -1.81 -10.29
C GLU A 70 -10.38 -1.94 -8.99
N MET A 71 -11.69 -2.21 -9.08
CA MET A 71 -12.53 -2.40 -7.90
C MET A 71 -12.08 -3.60 -7.06
N ALA A 72 -11.68 -4.70 -7.70
CA ALA A 72 -11.16 -5.88 -7.01
C ALA A 72 -9.85 -5.56 -6.29
N TRP A 73 -8.94 -4.86 -6.94
CA TRP A 73 -7.67 -4.43 -6.36
C TRP A 73 -7.87 -3.46 -5.19
N LEU A 74 -8.79 -2.49 -5.31
CA LEU A 74 -9.14 -1.59 -4.21
C LEU A 74 -9.75 -2.34 -3.03
N ALA A 75 -10.71 -3.24 -3.29
CA ALA A 75 -11.34 -4.05 -2.25
C ALA A 75 -10.33 -4.93 -1.52
N GLU A 76 -9.35 -5.47 -2.25
CA GLU A 76 -8.28 -6.28 -1.69
C GLU A 76 -7.35 -5.45 -0.80
N GLY A 77 -6.93 -4.27 -1.26
CA GLY A 77 -6.14 -3.34 -0.45
C GLY A 77 -6.84 -2.97 0.85
N GLU A 78 -8.16 -2.79 0.80
CA GLU A 78 -8.97 -2.55 1.99
C GLU A 78 -8.99 -3.73 2.96
N ALA A 79 -9.13 -4.95 2.44
CA ALA A 79 -9.11 -6.16 3.26
C ALA A 79 -7.73 -6.39 3.90
N ILE A 80 -6.65 -6.08 3.17
CA ILE A 80 -5.27 -6.12 3.70
C ILE A 80 -5.12 -5.10 4.84
N ALA A 81 -5.57 -3.86 4.66
CA ALA A 81 -5.48 -2.83 5.69
C ALA A 81 -6.18 -3.24 7.00
N VAL A 82 -7.36 -3.86 6.89
CA VAL A 82 -8.09 -4.39 8.05
C VAL A 82 -7.30 -5.52 8.72
N ALA A 83 -6.80 -6.48 7.94
CA ALA A 83 -6.00 -7.60 8.45
C ALA A 83 -4.73 -7.11 9.17
N MET A 84 -4.06 -6.07 8.66
CA MET A 84 -2.89 -5.47 9.30
C MET A 84 -3.22 -4.87 10.66
N VAL A 85 -4.38 -4.24 10.84
CA VAL A 85 -4.80 -3.72 12.16
C VAL A 85 -5.03 -4.87 13.15
N GLU A 86 -5.59 -5.99 12.68
CA GLU A 86 -5.83 -7.17 13.52
C GLU A 86 -4.52 -7.85 13.93
N ASP A 87 -3.58 -8.00 12.99
CA ASP A 87 -2.29 -8.66 13.20
C ASP A 87 -1.35 -7.83 14.09
N LEU A 88 -1.26 -6.51 13.83
CA LEU A 88 -0.41 -5.59 14.59
C LEU A 88 -1.01 -5.17 15.95
N GLY A 89 -2.33 -5.24 16.08
CA GLY A 89 -3.08 -4.90 17.28
C GLY A 89 -3.18 -3.39 17.60
N ALA A 90 -3.76 -3.08 18.76
CA ALA A 90 -4.15 -1.72 19.18
C ALA A 90 -2.99 -0.70 19.33
N GLY A 91 -1.74 -1.15 19.21
CA GLY A 91 -0.56 -0.28 19.21
C GLY A 91 -0.33 0.45 17.88
N TRP A 92 -1.06 0.07 16.83
CA TRP A 92 -0.87 0.57 15.48
C TRP A 92 -2.11 1.28 14.94
N THR A 93 -1.87 2.21 14.03
CA THR A 93 -2.87 2.90 13.22
C THR A 93 -2.45 2.73 11.77
N VAL A 94 -3.26 2.01 11.00
CA VAL A 94 -3.02 1.77 9.57
C VAL A 94 -3.82 2.78 8.76
N THR A 95 -3.14 3.55 7.93
CA THR A 95 -3.72 4.51 6.98
C THR A 95 -3.49 4.04 5.55
N ARG A 96 -4.33 4.49 4.63
CA ARG A 96 -4.39 4.02 3.24
C ARG A 96 -4.42 5.18 2.26
N ASP A 97 -3.57 5.12 1.24
CA ASP A 97 -3.53 6.10 0.15
C ASP A 97 -3.50 5.39 -1.21
N PHE A 98 -4.60 4.72 -1.58
CA PHE A 98 -4.65 3.92 -2.80
C PHE A 98 -4.81 4.71 -4.10
N THR A 99 -5.03 6.02 -4.02
CA THR A 99 -5.30 6.88 -5.18
C THR A 99 -4.34 8.05 -5.27
N GLY A 100 -3.30 8.10 -4.43
CA GLY A 100 -2.27 9.14 -4.46
C GLY A 100 -1.60 9.29 -5.83
N TRP A 101 -1.41 8.18 -6.57
CA TRP A 101 -0.80 8.19 -7.91
C TRP A 101 -1.59 9.00 -8.96
N ARG A 102 -2.91 9.14 -8.78
CA ARG A 102 -3.79 9.86 -9.72
C ARG A 102 -3.71 11.38 -9.59
N GLN A 103 -3.11 11.87 -8.51
CA GLN A 103 -3.15 13.29 -8.15
C GLN A 103 -1.87 14.05 -8.51
N THR A 104 -0.88 13.41 -9.12
CA THR A 104 0.32 14.09 -9.64
C THR A 104 -0.02 14.83 -10.94
N ALA A 105 -0.38 16.11 -10.79
CA ALA A 105 -0.40 17.12 -11.84
C ALA A 105 0.58 18.25 -11.50
#